data_AF-A0A929BJ87-F1
#
_entry.id   AF-A0A929BJ87-F1
#
_cell.length_a   1.000
_cell.length_b   1.000
_cell.length_c   1.000
_cell.angle_alpha   90.00
_cell.angle_beta   90.00
_cell.angle_gamma   90.00
#
_symmetry.space_group_name_H-M   'P 1'
#
loop_
_entity.id
_entity.type
_entity.pdbx_description
1 polymer ?
#
loop_
_entity_poly.entity_id
_entity_poly.type
_entity_poly.pdbx_seq_one_letter_code
_entity_poly.pdbx_strand_id
1 'polypeptide(L)' 'MDNISFEAIKKGDEKVYQFVFNELYEYLCKYAFLYVNDESTSKELIQILFIRLWEKRQTINIKTSLK' A
#
# COMPACT_ATOMS: atom_id res chain seq x y z
N MET A 1 -3.37 11.93 12.38
CA MET A 1 -4.52 11.24 11.75
C MET A 1 -4.14 9.82 11.30
N ASP A 2 -2.89 9.40 11.51
CA ASP A 2 -2.26 8.28 10.78
C ASP A 2 -2.57 6.89 11.33
N ASN A 3 -2.93 6.76 12.62
CA ASN A 3 -3.25 5.45 13.23
C ASN A 3 -4.66 4.94 12.93
N ILE A 4 -5.60 5.83 12.57
CA ILE A 4 -7.01 5.46 12.38
C ILE A 4 -7.18 4.67 11.09
N SER A 5 -6.44 5.04 10.04
CA SER A 5 -6.54 4.41 8.72
C SER A 5 -6.03 2.96 8.71
N PHE A 6 -4.93 2.68 9.41
CA PHE A 6 -4.35 1.34 9.37
C PHE A 6 -5.15 0.32 10.19
N GLU A 7 -5.66 0.71 11.35
CA GLU A 7 -6.54 -0.15 12.15
C GLU A 7 -7.88 -0.45 11.44
N ALA A 8 -8.40 0.50 10.66
CA ALA A 8 -9.55 0.26 9.79
C ALA A 8 -9.22 -0.77 8.68
N ILE A 9 -8.06 -0.65 8.04
CA ILE A 9 -7.59 -1.63 7.04
C ILE A 9 -7.42 -3.02 7.69
N LYS A 10 -6.84 -3.13 8.89
CA LYS A 10 -6.74 -4.40 9.62
C LYS A 10 -8.09 -5.06 9.85
N LYS A 11 -9.11 -4.25 10.18
CA LYS A 11 -10.50 -4.69 10.38
C LYS A 11 -11.23 -5.02 9.08
N GLY A 12 -10.61 -4.79 7.92
CA GLY A 12 -11.18 -5.09 6.61
C GLY A 12 -12.04 -3.97 6.03
N ASP A 13 -11.83 -2.71 6.44
CA ASP A 13 -12.49 -1.57 5.80
C ASP A 13 -11.92 -1.34 4.39
N GLU A 14 -12.63 -1.87 3.39
CA GLU A 14 -12.26 -1.75 1.98
C GLU A 14 -12.28 -0.30 1.48
N LYS A 15 -13.12 0.58 2.04
CA LYS A 15 -13.18 1.98 1.60
C LYS A 15 -11.93 2.73 2.00
N VAL A 16 -11.48 2.53 3.24
CA VAL A 16 -10.23 3.13 3.73
C VAL A 16 -9.04 2.56 2.96
N TYR A 17 -9.04 1.24 2.71
CA TYR A 17 -8.00 0.62 1.91
C TYR A 17 -7.96 1.17 0.48
N GLN A 18 -9.11 1.30 -0.18
CA GLN A 18 -9.20 1.84 -1.54
C GLN A 18 -8.81 3.32 -1.61
N PHE A 19 -9.15 4.10 -0.59
CA PHE A 19 -8.67 5.48 -0.47
C PHE A 19 -7.13 5.53 -0.41
N VAL A 20 -6.51 4.74 0.47
CA VAL A 20 -5.04 4.67 0.58
C VAL A 20 -4.40 4.15 -0.71
N PHE A 21 -5.01 3.15 -1.35
CA PHE A 21 -4.57 2.66 -2.65
C PHE A 21 -4.55 3.79 -3.68
N ASN A 22 -5.65 4.51 -3.87
CA ASN A 22 -5.76 5.56 -4.88
C ASN A 22 -4.75 6.70 -4.64
N GLU A 23 -4.53 7.10 -3.39
CA GLU A 23 -3.59 8.18 -3.04
C GLU A 23 -2.12 7.78 -3.29
N LEU A 24 -1.76 6.52 -3.03
CA LEU A 24 -0.36 6.08 -3.07
C LEU A 24 0.01 5.36 -4.38
N TYR A 25 -0.95 4.80 -5.10
CA TYR A 25 -0.69 3.92 -6.25
C TYR A 25 0.13 4.63 -7.33
N GLU A 26 -0.29 5.82 -7.75
CA GLU A 26 0.40 6.56 -8.82
C GLU A 26 1.81 6.98 -8.38
N TYR A 27 1.94 7.47 -7.14
CA TYR A 27 3.23 7.85 -6.57
C TYR A 27 4.20 6.67 -6.50
N LEU A 28 3.74 5.53 -6.01
CA LEU A 28 4.55 4.31 -5.90
C LEU A 28 4.90 3.73 -7.26
N CYS A 29 4.01 3.81 -8.26
CA CYS A 29 4.32 3.39 -9.63
C CYS A 29 5.45 4.24 -10.22
N LYS A 30 5.37 5.58 -10.08
CA LYS A 30 6.43 6.50 -10.51
C LYS A 30 7.75 6.22 -9.80
N TYR A 31 7.69 5.93 -8.50
CA TYR A 31 8.88 5.58 -7.72
C TYR A 31 9.50 4.25 -8.17
N ALA A 32 8.70 3.20 -8.37
CA ALA A 32 9.16 1.91 -8.87
C ALA A 32 9.78 2.01 -10.27
N PHE A 33 9.23 2.89 -11.12
CA PHE A 33 9.77 3.15 -12.46
C PHE A 33 11.22 3.65 -12.42
N LEU A 34 11.62 4.40 -11.39
CA LEU A 34 13.02 4.84 -11.23
C LEU A 34 14.01 3.68 -11.08
N TYR A 35 13.55 2.50 -10.68
CA TYR A 35 14.39 1.31 -10.48
C TYR A 35 14.25 0.29 -11.62
N VAL A 36 13.03 0.13 -12.13
CA VAL A 36 12.70 -0.93 -13.09
C VAL A 36 12.73 -0.43 -14.53
N ASN A 37 12.55 0.88 -14.74
CA ASN A 37 12.51 1.55 -16.04
C ASN A 37 11.53 0.91 -17.05
N ASP A 38 10.48 0.26 -16.54
CA ASP A 38 9.41 -0.33 -17.33
C ASP A 38 8.07 -0.05 -16.63
N GLU A 39 7.15 0.60 -17.36
CA GLU A 39 5.87 1.05 -16.80
C GLU A 39 4.97 -0.13 -16.43
N SER A 40 4.94 -1.17 -17.29
CA SER A 40 4.11 -2.36 -17.07
C SER A 40 4.53 -3.10 -15.81
N THR A 41 5.82 -3.38 -15.68
CA THR A 41 6.42 -4.06 -14.53
C THR A 41 6.27 -3.21 -13.27
N SER A 42 6.40 -1.88 -13.36
CA SER A 42 6.18 -0.99 -12.22
C SER A 42 4.74 -1.09 -11.70
N LYS A 43 3.74 -1.04 -12.59
CA LYS A 43 2.33 -1.20 -12.22
C LYS A 43 2.06 -2.57 -11.60
N GLU A 44 2.59 -3.64 -12.20
CA GLU A 44 2.43 -5.01 -11.70
C GLU A 44 3.01 -5.17 -10.29
N LEU A 45 4.21 -4.66 -10.04
CA LEU A 45 4.85 -4.72 -8.72
C LEU A 45 4.04 -3.98 -7.65
N ILE A 46 3.52 -2.78 -7.97
CA ILE A 46 2.71 -2.01 -7.02
C ILE A 46 1.36 -2.69 -6.79
N GLN A 47 0.71 -3.26 -7.81
CA GLN A 47 -0.51 -4.05 -7.62
C GLN A 47 -0.27 -5.25 -6.71
N ILE A 48 0.78 -6.03 -6.95
CA ILE A 48 1.15 -7.18 -6.12
C ILE A 48 1.42 -6.75 -4.67
N LEU A 49 2.12 -5.63 -4.48
CA LEU A 49 2.38 -5.06 -3.15
C LEU A 49 1.08 -4.81 -2.39
N PHE A 50 0.12 -4.14 -3.02
CA PHE A 50 -1.17 -3.83 -2.41
C PHE A 50 -1.99 -5.10 -2.13
N ILE A 51 -2.07 -6.04 -3.08
CA ILE A 51 -2.74 -7.33 -2.87
C ILE A 51 -2.16 -8.05 -1.65
N ARG A 52 -0.84 -8.17 -1.57
CA ARG A 52 -0.15 -8.81 -0.44
C ARG A 52 -0.38 -8.06 0.87
N LEU A 53 -0.45 -6.73 0.83
CA LEU A 53 -0.75 -5.90 2.00
C LEU A 53 -2.17 -6.17 2.50
N TRP A 54 -3.15 -6.30 1.61
CA TRP A 54 -4.52 -6.66 1.98
C TRP A 54 -4.63 -8.09 2.51
N GLU A 55 -4.02 -9.07 1.84
CA GLU A 55 -4.01 -10.47 2.30
C GLU A 55 -3.42 -10.61 3.71
N LYS A 56 -2.33 -9.87 3.98
CA LYS A 56 -1.63 -9.89 5.27
C LYS A 56 -2.12 -8.82 6.24
N ARG A 57 -3.22 -8.10 5.95
CA ARG A 57 -3.68 -6.97 6.77
C ARG A 57 -3.80 -7.30 8.26
N GLN A 58 -4.23 -8.51 8.61
CA GLN A 58 -4.39 -8.93 10.01
C GLN A 58 -3.07 -9.23 10.73
N THR A 59 -2.01 -9.56 9.98
CA THR A 59 -0.71 -9.99 10.52
C THR A 59 0.37 -8.93 10.38
N ILE A 60 0.16 -7.92 9.52
CA ILE A 60 1.05 -6.77 9.38
C ILE A 60 0.97 -5.96 10.67
N ASN A 61 2.04 -6.04 11.45
CA ASN A 61 2.24 -5.20 12.62
C ASN A 61 3.21 -4.09 12.23
N ILE A 62 2.68 -2.97 11.74
CA ILE A 62 3.51 -1.78 11.48
C ILE A 62 3.92 -1.21 12.83
N LYS A 63 5.10 -1.61 13.31
CA LYS A 63 5.80 -0.91 14.39
C LYS A 63 6.52 0.26 13.75
N THR A 64 5.86 1.40 13.61
CA THR A 64 6.58 2.65 13.32
C THR A 64 7.33 3.03 14.60
N SER A 65 8.66 2.87 14.60
CA SER A 65 9.54 3.59 15.52
C SER A 65 10.21 4.68 14.69
N LEU A 66 9.47 5.76 14.43
CA LEU A 66 10.09 7.01 14.01
C LEU A 66 10.46 7.78 15.27
N LYS A 67 11.77 7.96 15.48
CA LYS A 67 12.35 8.84 16.50
C LYS A 67 12.96 10.05 15.78
#